data_AF-A0AAJ6EI09-F1
#
_entry.id   AF-A0AAJ6EI09-F1
#
_cell.length_a   1.000
_cell.length_b   1.000
_cell.length_c   1.000
_cell.angle_alpha   90.00
_cell.angle_beta   90.00
_cell.angle_gamma   90.00
#
_symmetry.space_group_name_H-M   'P 1'
#
loop_
_entity.id
_entity.type
_entity.pdbx_description
1 polymer ?
#
loop_
_entity_poly.entity_id
_entity_poly.type
_entity_poly.pdbx_seq_one_letter_code
_entity_poly.pdbx_strand_id
1 'polypeptide(L)' 'MAALRFGGVAERAGGQMTRAQAVRLRSLAEEAYQPKQYARDLTFEEAERRINALKAEIALADSF' A
#
# COMPACT_ATOMS: atom_id res chain seq x y z
N MET A 1 23.82 2.45 -33.99
CA MET A 1 23.73 2.79 -32.56
C MET A 1 22.63 1.93 -31.95
N ALA A 2 23.02 0.91 -31.20
CA ALA A 2 22.10 0.00 -30.51
C ALA A 2 21.89 0.48 -29.07
N ALA A 3 20.65 0.41 -28.58
CA ALA A 3 20.34 0.17 -27.17
C ALA A 3 18.87 -0.28 -27.06
N LEU A 4 18.70 -1.59 -26.86
CA LEU A 4 17.47 -2.20 -26.38
C LEU A 4 17.14 -1.66 -24.99
N ARG A 5 15.86 -1.44 -24.69
CA ARG A 5 15.34 -1.87 -23.39
C ARG A 5 13.84 -2.07 -23.46
N PHE A 6 13.47 -3.34 -23.54
CA PHE A 6 12.18 -3.85 -23.15
C PHE A 6 11.70 -3.10 -21.90
N GLY A 7 10.67 -2.25 -22.06
CA GLY A 7 9.89 -1.69 -20.97
C GLY A 7 9.29 -2.86 -20.21
N GLY A 8 9.97 -3.21 -19.12
CA GLY A 8 9.88 -4.49 -18.49
C GLY A 8 8.49 -4.76 -17.93
N VAL A 9 8.15 -6.03 -17.94
CA VAL A 9 7.12 -6.70 -17.13
C VAL A 9 7.15 -6.38 -15.61
N ALA A 10 7.96 -5.43 -15.15
CA ALA A 10 8.01 -4.95 -13.77
C ALA A 10 6.77 -4.13 -13.36
N GLU A 11 6.01 -3.59 -14.30
CA GLU A 11 4.75 -2.89 -14.03
C GLU A 11 3.55 -3.85 -13.87
N ARG A 12 3.75 -5.15 -14.15
CA ARG A 12 2.70 -6.17 -14.07
C ARG A 12 3.07 -7.22 -13.03
N ALA A 13 2.32 -7.19 -11.92
CA ALA A 13 2.34 -8.18 -10.84
C ALA A 13 3.43 -8.01 -9.76
N GLY A 14 3.49 -6.85 -9.12
CA GLY A 14 3.55 -6.88 -7.66
C GLY A 14 2.32 -7.65 -7.19
N GLY A 15 2.50 -8.83 -6.60
CA GLY A 15 1.43 -9.79 -6.33
C GLY A 15 0.19 -9.12 -5.72
N GLN A 16 -1.01 -9.63 -5.99
CA GLN A 16 -2.25 -9.03 -5.45
C GLN A 16 -2.14 -8.84 -3.93
N MET A 17 -2.65 -7.73 -3.41
CA MET A 17 -2.75 -7.49 -1.97
C MET A 17 -3.32 -8.73 -1.27
N THR A 18 -2.60 -9.21 -0.25
CA THR A 18 -3.05 -10.37 0.52
C THR A 18 -4.25 -10.02 1.38
N ARG A 19 -5.04 -11.03 1.76
CA ARG A 19 -6.15 -10.85 2.71
C ARG A 19 -5.69 -10.23 4.03
N ALA A 20 -4.50 -10.61 4.52
CA ALA A 20 -3.93 -10.07 5.74
C ALA A 20 -3.64 -8.57 5.61
N GLN A 21 -3.04 -8.14 4.49
CA GLN A 21 -2.82 -6.72 4.21
C GLN A 21 -4.14 -5.97 4.06
N ALA A 22 -5.13 -6.55 3.40
CA ALA A 22 -6.44 -5.91 3.23
C ALA A 22 -7.14 -5.63 4.57
N VAL A 23 -7.12 -6.61 5.49
CA VAL A 23 -7.67 -6.43 6.85
C VAL A 23 -6.89 -5.36 7.60
N ARG A 24 -5.56 -5.42 7.57
CA ARG A 24 -4.70 -4.47 8.30
C ARG A 24 -4.84 -3.04 7.78
N LEU A 25 -4.85 -2.87 6.45
CA LEU A 25 -5.03 -1.57 5.80
C LEU A 25 -6.40 -0.98 6.14
N ARG A 26 -7.45 -1.80 6.14
CA ARG A 26 -8.80 -1.34 6.50
C ARG A 26 -8.86 -0.85 7.94
N SER A 27 -8.36 -1.62 8.90
CA SER A 27 -8.38 -1.22 10.32
C SER A 27 -7.60 0.07 10.56
N LEU A 28 -6.40 0.21 9.97
CA LEU A 28 -5.60 1.43 10.09
C LEU A 28 -6.27 2.64 9.43
N ALA A 29 -6.93 2.43 8.29
CA ALA A 29 -7.67 3.48 7.60
C ALA A 29 -8.89 3.94 8.42
N GLU A 30 -9.55 3.04 9.15
CA GLU A 30 -10.64 3.37 10.07
C GLU A 30 -10.12 4.14 11.29
N GLU A 31 -9.01 3.69 11.89
CA GLU A 31 -8.35 4.32 13.05
C GLU A 31 -7.84 5.73 12.76
N ALA A 32 -7.23 5.93 11.58
CA ALA A 32 -6.78 7.24 11.13
C ALA A 32 -7.92 8.14 10.60
N TYR A 33 -9.20 7.71 10.67
CA TYR A 33 -10.35 8.39 10.07
C TYR A 33 -10.20 8.68 8.56
N GLN A 34 -9.46 7.82 7.83
CA GLN A 34 -9.14 7.94 6.40
C GLN A 34 -9.60 6.71 5.59
N PRO A 35 -10.90 6.37 5.56
CA PRO A 35 -11.39 5.15 4.89
C PRO A 35 -11.11 5.11 3.39
N LYS A 36 -10.88 6.27 2.74
CA LYS A 36 -10.53 6.37 1.31
C LYS A 36 -9.15 5.84 0.96
N GLN A 37 -8.27 5.65 1.95
CA GLN A 37 -6.93 5.08 1.75
C GLN A 37 -6.99 3.58 1.43
N TYR A 38 -8.06 2.91 1.83
CA TYR A 38 -8.33 1.52 1.48
C TYR A 38 -8.88 1.40 0.05
N ALA A 39 -8.25 0.57 -0.77
CA ALA A 39 -8.74 0.18 -2.09
C ALA A 39 -8.63 -1.35 -2.25
N ARG A 40 -9.58 -1.93 -2.99
CA ARG A 40 -9.72 -3.39 -3.08
C ARG A 40 -8.69 -4.05 -4.01
N ASP A 41 -8.25 -3.31 -5.02
CA ASP A 41 -7.41 -3.82 -6.12
C ASP A 41 -5.94 -3.37 -6.01
N LEU A 42 -5.45 -3.19 -4.78
CA LEU A 42 -4.06 -2.83 -4.54
C LEU A 42 -3.12 -4.00 -4.81
N THR A 43 -1.89 -3.67 -5.22
CA THR A 43 -0.79 -4.62 -5.21
C THR A 43 -0.27 -4.79 -3.77
N PHE A 44 0.45 -5.88 -3.53
CA PHE A 44 1.11 -6.18 -2.27
C PHE A 44 2.00 -5.02 -1.82
N GLU A 45 2.85 -4.52 -2.72
CA GLU A 45 3.79 -3.43 -2.41
C GLU A 45 3.07 -2.12 -2.09
N GLU A 46 2.02 -1.81 -2.84
CA GLU A 46 1.23 -0.60 -2.62
C GLU A 46 0.45 -0.67 -1.31
N ALA A 47 -0.11 -1.85 -0.99
CA ALA A 47 -0.73 -2.10 0.30
C ALA A 47 0.27 -1.96 1.46
N GLU A 48 1.49 -2.48 1.34
CA GLU A 48 2.54 -2.30 2.35
C GLU A 48 2.92 -0.83 2.55
N ARG A 49 3.12 -0.08 1.45
CA ARG A 49 3.44 1.35 1.53
C ARG A 49 2.37 2.12 2.30
N ARG A 50 1.09 1.90 1.98
CA ARG A 50 -0.03 2.58 2.65
C ARG A 50 -0.18 2.17 4.11
N ILE A 51 0.00 0.88 4.42
CA ILE A 51 0.01 0.39 5.80
C ILE A 51 1.10 1.09 6.62
N ASN A 52 2.30 1.23 6.08
CA ASN A 52 3.41 1.87 6.78
C ASN A 52 3.20 3.38 6.95
N ALA A 53 2.63 4.06 5.95
CA ALA A 53 2.27 5.47 6.06
C ALA A 53 1.23 5.71 7.18
N LEU A 54 0.13 4.93 7.18
CA LEU A 54 -0.91 5.06 8.19
C LEU A 54 -0.39 4.77 9.61
N LYS A 55 0.47 3.76 9.77
CA LYS A 55 1.12 3.50 11.07
C LYS A 55 1.95 4.68 11.56
N ALA A 56 2.71 5.32 10.67
CA ALA A 56 3.52 6.47 11.03
C ALA A 56 2.66 7.68 11.40
N GLU A 57 1.57 7.92 10.66
CA GLU A 57 0.60 8.97 10.97
C GLU A 57 -0.08 8.76 12.32
N ILE A 58 -0.55 7.54 12.61
CA ILE A 58 -1.15 7.19 13.90
C ILE A 58 -0.14 7.36 15.04
N ALA A 59 1.08 6.81 14.89
CA ALA A 59 2.11 6.93 15.91
C ALA A 59 2.51 8.39 16.18
N LEU A 60 2.48 9.23 15.14
CA LEU A 60 2.70 10.68 15.31
C LEU A 60 1.54 11.31 16.09
N ALA A 61 0.29 10.96 15.78
CA ALA A 61 -0.88 11.47 16.49
C ALA A 61 -0.90 11.07 17.98
N ASP A 62 -0.50 9.84 18.30
CA ASP A 62 -0.42 9.33 19.68
C ASP A 62 0.71 9.94 20.52
N SER A 63 1.66 10.64 19.88
CA SER A 63 2.84 11.20 20.56
C SER A 63 2.63 12.60 21.17
N PHE A 64 1.42 13.17 21.07
CA PHE A 64 1.04 14.50 21.59
C PHE A 64 0.06 14.39 22.76
#